data_AF-A0A9E3B198-F1
#
_entry.id   AF-A0A9E3B198-F1
#
_cell.length_a   1.000
_cell.length_b   1.000
_cell.length_c   1.000
_cell.angle_alpha   90.00
_cell.angle_beta   90.00
_cell.angle_gamma   90.00
#
_symmetry.space_group_name_H-M   'P 1'
#
loop_
_entity.id
_entity.type
_entity.pdbx_description
1 polymer ?
#
loop_
_entity_poly.entity_id
_entity_poly.type
_entity_poly.pdbx_seq_one_letter_code
_entity_poly.pdbx_strand_id
1 'polypeptide(L)'
;MAHRHNDVSDDKGWLQDSTHTKKQSVWAVSLAWWYRFAAPPEPLTSANFSQREKIRRGRLAAIAIPIFILFLLLVQLQILASHNLKALVGIFLLLAACFLLLFLNRKGFIRSAGILALVVLYAGEAISLFIYPGRLTPSSIYILDFTIIPDLIVLAFFAANSLLLIFGLNVLEVWLVVVYAPHNFAITQILHRAPLEIFLHVYILQLFTALVLYIWARSTENVLARADWAEDIIAFERREKERRELELEQKRQLDTGIQQILQTHIAVANGDLSARVPLHQGHALWQIAVALNNLISRLQSLSLREHELRQKMHKEDERATNRYHKYEGTQGRIPRLPKVDGTTKQT
;
A
#
# COMPACT_ATOMS: atom_id res chain seq x y z
N MET A 1 3.71 -47.32 12.39
CA MET A 1 4.11 -47.39 10.97
C MET A 1 2.86 -47.28 10.11
N ALA A 2 2.60 -46.11 9.55
CA ALA A 2 1.68 -45.92 8.42
C ALA A 2 1.98 -44.55 7.81
N HIS A 3 2.75 -44.56 6.72
CA HIS A 3 3.08 -43.38 5.92
C HIS A 3 1.84 -42.86 5.20
N ARG A 4 1.44 -41.61 5.47
CA ARG A 4 0.51 -40.85 4.63
C ARG A 4 1.35 -40.01 3.68
N HIS A 5 1.33 -40.38 2.40
CA HIS A 5 1.90 -39.58 1.31
C HIS A 5 1.03 -38.34 1.09
N ASN A 6 1.66 -37.17 1.18
CA ASN A 6 1.12 -35.91 0.70
C ASN A 6 1.22 -35.88 -0.82
N ASP A 7 0.09 -36.00 -1.50
CA ASP A 7 -0.03 -35.60 -2.90
C ASP A 7 -0.11 -34.08 -2.96
N VAL A 8 1.01 -33.47 -3.31
CA VAL A 8 1.10 -32.07 -3.74
C VAL A 8 0.76 -32.07 -5.23
N SER A 9 -0.54 -32.09 -5.55
CA SER A 9 -1.02 -31.95 -6.92
C SER A 9 -1.31 -30.48 -7.24
N ASP A 10 -0.70 -30.01 -8.32
CA ASP A 10 -1.16 -28.97 -9.24
C ASP A 10 -1.58 -27.60 -8.68
N ASP A 11 -0.59 -26.79 -8.30
CA ASP A 11 -0.72 -25.33 -8.18
C ASP A 11 -0.25 -24.60 -9.45
N LYS A 12 -0.62 -25.14 -10.63
CA LYS A 12 -0.32 -24.54 -11.96
C LYS A 12 -1.52 -23.81 -12.59
N GLY A 13 -2.61 -23.60 -11.85
CA GLY A 13 -3.86 -23.02 -12.36
C GLY A 13 -3.99 -21.49 -12.27
N TRP A 14 -3.14 -20.78 -11.52
CA TRP A 14 -3.38 -19.35 -11.19
C TRP A 14 -2.72 -18.34 -12.14
N LEU A 15 -1.99 -18.80 -13.16
CA LEU A 15 -1.41 -17.94 -14.20
C LEU A 15 -2.25 -17.96 -15.48
N GLN A 16 -3.57 -18.13 -15.36
CA GLN A 16 -4.50 -17.76 -16.44
C GLN A 16 -4.59 -16.23 -16.47
N ASP A 17 -3.58 -15.69 -17.15
CA ASP A 17 -3.50 -14.41 -17.82
C ASP A 17 -4.87 -13.75 -17.98
N SER A 18 -5.17 -12.83 -17.07
CA SER A 18 -6.35 -11.97 -17.09
C SER A 18 -6.19 -10.88 -18.14
N THR A 19 -5.91 -11.30 -19.38
CA THR A 19 -6.14 -10.53 -20.62
C THR A 19 -7.64 -10.40 -20.90
N HIS A 20 -8.43 -10.15 -19.85
CA HIS A 20 -9.61 -9.33 -19.97
C HIS A 20 -9.11 -7.96 -20.42
N THR A 21 -8.99 -7.77 -21.74
CA THR A 21 -9.09 -6.49 -22.42
C THR A 21 -10.42 -5.91 -22.00
N LYS A 22 -10.41 -5.30 -20.81
CA LYS A 22 -11.53 -4.68 -20.15
C LYS A 22 -11.98 -3.63 -21.15
N LYS A 23 -13.08 -3.90 -21.85
CA LYS A 23 -13.74 -2.94 -22.75
C LYS A 23 -13.88 -1.66 -21.91
N GLN A 24 -12.96 -0.72 -22.09
CA GLN A 24 -13.00 0.53 -21.38
C GLN A 24 -14.31 1.17 -21.83
N SER A 25 -15.26 1.26 -20.91
CA SER A 25 -16.54 1.84 -21.23
C SER A 25 -16.29 3.25 -21.76
N VAL A 26 -17.01 3.66 -22.79
CA VAL A 26 -16.91 5.02 -23.36
C VAL A 26 -17.02 6.08 -22.25
N TRP A 27 -17.82 5.79 -21.23
CA TRP A 27 -17.94 6.58 -19.99
C TRP A 27 -16.64 6.77 -19.22
N ALA A 28 -15.77 5.76 -19.14
CA ALA A 28 -14.49 5.86 -18.44
C ALA A 28 -13.54 6.86 -19.14
N VAL A 29 -13.53 6.89 -20.48
CA VAL A 29 -12.71 7.83 -21.26
C VAL A 29 -13.21 9.26 -21.07
N SER A 30 -14.52 9.48 -21.17
CA SER A 30 -15.12 10.80 -20.96
C SER A 30 -14.93 11.32 -19.53
N LEU A 31 -15.10 10.46 -18.52
CA LEU A 31 -14.85 10.82 -17.12
C LEU A 31 -13.37 11.11 -16.85
N ALA A 32 -12.46 10.31 -17.42
CA ALA A 32 -11.03 10.55 -17.28
C ALA A 32 -10.62 11.88 -17.91
N TRP A 33 -11.18 12.22 -19.08
CA TRP A 33 -11.00 13.52 -19.71
C TRP A 33 -11.49 14.64 -18.78
N TRP A 34 -12.73 14.55 -18.27
CA TRP A 34 -13.30 15.56 -17.37
C TRP A 34 -12.47 15.74 -16.08
N TYR A 35 -12.04 14.65 -15.45
CA TYR A 35 -11.22 14.72 -14.24
C TYR A 35 -9.88 15.41 -14.47
N ARG A 36 -9.27 15.32 -15.66
CA ARG A 36 -8.05 16.08 -15.98
C ARG A 36 -8.27 17.60 -15.95
N PHE A 37 -9.49 18.07 -16.19
CA PHE A 37 -9.83 19.49 -16.14
C PHE A 37 -10.32 19.93 -14.77
N ALA A 38 -11.16 19.14 -14.11
CA ALA A 38 -11.91 19.57 -12.93
C ALA A 38 -11.38 19.03 -11.60
N ALA A 39 -10.70 17.88 -11.59
CA ALA A 39 -10.21 17.24 -10.36
C ALA A 39 -8.75 17.66 -10.05
N PRO A 40 -8.32 17.58 -8.78
CA PRO A 40 -6.91 17.72 -8.42
C PRO A 40 -6.05 16.61 -9.05
N PRO A 41 -4.74 16.86 -9.27
CA PRO A 41 -3.84 15.88 -9.84
C PRO A 41 -3.73 14.61 -8.97
N GLU A 42 -3.44 13.47 -9.60
CA GLU A 42 -3.34 12.18 -8.92
C GLU A 42 -2.21 12.17 -7.88
N PRO A 43 -2.39 11.51 -6.74
CA PRO A 43 -1.34 11.43 -5.74
C PRO A 43 -0.22 10.49 -6.21
N LEU A 44 0.98 10.70 -5.67
CA LEU A 44 2.04 9.70 -5.75
C LEU A 44 1.57 8.41 -5.07
N THR A 45 2.05 7.25 -5.53
CA THR A 45 1.72 5.93 -4.95
C THR A 45 2.09 5.81 -3.47
N SER A 46 3.05 6.62 -3.00
CA SER A 46 3.47 6.70 -1.59
C SER A 46 2.68 7.73 -0.76
N ALA A 47 1.62 8.32 -1.30
CA ALA A 47 0.85 9.36 -0.61
C ALA A 47 0.11 8.79 0.61
N ASN A 48 0.15 9.54 1.71
CA ASN A 48 -0.58 9.21 2.94
C ASN A 48 -2.11 9.19 2.68
N PHE A 49 -2.84 8.36 3.43
CA PHE A 49 -4.30 8.26 3.44
C PHE A 49 -5.01 9.62 3.35
N SER A 50 -4.59 10.61 4.16
CA SER A 50 -5.19 11.95 4.16
C SER A 50 -5.10 12.66 2.79
N GLN A 51 -4.01 12.45 2.04
CA GLN A 51 -3.83 13.01 0.70
C GLN A 51 -4.69 12.28 -0.33
N ARG A 52 -4.79 10.95 -0.23
CA ARG A 52 -5.66 10.13 -1.09
C ARG A 52 -7.13 10.50 -0.88
N GLU A 53 -7.56 10.64 0.37
CA GLU A 53 -8.91 11.08 0.75
C GLU A 53 -9.22 12.47 0.20
N LYS A 54 -8.27 13.40 0.33
CA LYS A 54 -8.40 14.75 -0.22
C LYS A 54 -8.67 14.68 -1.73
N ILE A 55 -7.90 13.90 -2.48
CA ILE A 55 -8.07 13.79 -3.94
C ILE A 55 -9.38 13.09 -4.30
N ARG A 56 -9.79 12.08 -3.53
CA ARG A 56 -11.09 11.41 -3.70
C ARG A 56 -12.24 12.41 -3.58
N ARG A 57 -12.26 13.25 -2.54
CA ARG A 57 -13.25 14.31 -2.38
C ARG A 57 -13.18 15.32 -3.52
N GLY A 58 -11.98 15.66 -3.98
CA GLY A 58 -11.80 16.53 -5.15
C GLY A 58 -12.43 15.95 -6.42
N ARG A 59 -12.41 14.63 -6.59
CA ARG A 59 -13.11 13.95 -7.70
C ARG A 59 -14.62 13.95 -7.51
N LEU A 60 -15.12 13.72 -6.29
CA LEU A 60 -16.55 13.82 -5.99
C LEU A 60 -17.07 15.24 -6.25
N ALA A 61 -16.35 16.26 -5.78
CA ALA A 61 -16.62 17.66 -6.08
C ALA A 61 -16.62 17.95 -7.58
N ALA A 62 -15.68 17.37 -8.33
CA ALA A 62 -15.64 17.52 -9.79
C ALA A 62 -16.88 16.94 -10.49
N ILE A 63 -17.57 15.95 -9.91
CA ILE A 63 -18.87 15.45 -10.43
C ILE A 63 -20.04 16.30 -9.91
N ALA A 64 -20.00 16.71 -8.65
CA ALA A 64 -21.08 17.47 -8.02
C ALA A 64 -21.25 18.85 -8.67
N ILE A 65 -20.15 19.55 -8.96
CA ILE A 65 -20.19 20.90 -9.55
C ILE A 65 -20.91 20.94 -10.92
N PRO A 66 -20.64 20.08 -11.91
CA PRO A 66 -21.37 20.13 -13.18
C PRO A 66 -22.86 19.74 -13.03
N ILE A 67 -23.20 18.85 -12.10
CA ILE A 67 -24.61 18.57 -11.76
C ILE A 67 -25.28 19.83 -11.21
N PHE A 68 -24.58 20.56 -10.33
CA PHE A 68 -25.05 21.82 -9.80
C PHE A 68 -25.17 22.90 -10.89
N ILE A 69 -24.19 23.01 -11.79
CA ILE A 69 -24.27 23.90 -12.97
C ILE A 69 -25.49 23.55 -13.83
N LEU A 70 -25.73 22.27 -14.10
CA LEU A 70 -26.91 21.84 -14.87
C LEU A 70 -28.21 22.25 -14.17
N PHE A 71 -28.29 22.07 -12.84
CA PHE A 71 -29.42 22.54 -12.05
C PHE A 71 -29.62 24.05 -12.20
N LEU A 72 -28.56 24.85 -12.09
CA LEU A 72 -28.64 26.32 -12.28
C LEU A 72 -29.09 26.71 -13.69
N LEU A 73 -28.66 25.98 -14.72
CA LEU A 73 -29.10 26.19 -16.10
C LEU A 73 -30.59 25.88 -16.27
N LEU A 74 -31.12 24.86 -15.59
CA LEU A 74 -32.56 24.56 -15.60
C LEU A 74 -33.36 25.67 -14.91
N VAL A 75 -32.89 26.16 -13.75
CA VAL A 75 -33.48 27.32 -13.06
C VAL A 75 -33.46 28.56 -13.95
N GLN A 76 -32.39 28.76 -14.73
CA GLN A 76 -32.28 29.87 -15.67
C GLN A 76 -33.41 29.87 -16.72
N LEU A 77 -33.87 28.71 -17.19
CA LEU A 77 -34.99 28.63 -18.15
C LEU A 77 -36.28 29.21 -17.55
N GLN A 78 -36.55 28.95 -16.27
CA GLN A 78 -37.70 29.51 -15.56
C GLN A 78 -37.56 31.03 -15.37
N ILE A 79 -36.35 31.50 -15.00
CA ILE A 79 -36.07 32.93 -14.84
C ILE A 79 -36.27 33.68 -16.16
N LEU A 80 -35.80 33.10 -17.28
CA LEU A 80 -35.97 33.69 -18.60
C LEU A 80 -37.45 33.84 -18.97
N ALA A 81 -38.27 32.83 -18.66
CA ALA A 81 -39.72 32.90 -18.84
C ALA A 81 -40.37 34.00 -17.98
N SER A 82 -39.84 34.29 -16.79
CA SER A 82 -40.34 35.35 -15.91
C SER A 82 -39.96 36.78 -16.33
N HIS A 83 -39.08 36.95 -17.32
CA HIS A 83 -38.57 38.25 -17.79
C HIS A 83 -37.90 39.09 -16.68
N ASN A 84 -37.44 38.48 -15.59
CA ASN A 84 -36.80 39.17 -14.47
C ASN A 84 -35.28 39.34 -14.71
N LEU A 85 -34.90 40.48 -15.27
CA LEU A 85 -33.51 40.79 -15.61
C LEU A 85 -32.56 40.73 -14.38
N LYS A 86 -33.03 41.11 -13.20
CA LYS A 86 -32.21 41.09 -11.97
C LYS A 86 -31.86 39.66 -11.56
N ALA A 87 -32.85 38.77 -11.57
CA ALA A 87 -32.64 37.35 -11.30
C ALA A 87 -31.73 36.72 -12.38
N LEU A 88 -31.85 37.15 -13.63
CA LEU A 88 -30.98 36.69 -14.72
C LEU A 88 -29.51 37.09 -14.49
N VAL A 89 -29.24 38.33 -14.05
CA VAL A 89 -27.88 38.75 -13.68
C VAL A 89 -27.36 37.93 -12.49
N GLY A 90 -28.19 37.68 -11.49
CA GLY A 90 -27.85 36.86 -10.33
C GLY A 90 -27.42 35.44 -10.70
N ILE A 91 -28.15 34.77 -11.59
CA ILE A 91 -27.80 33.39 -12.01
C ILE A 91 -26.51 33.36 -12.83
N PHE A 92 -26.22 34.39 -13.64
CA PHE A 92 -24.93 34.49 -14.34
C PHE A 92 -23.74 34.66 -13.38
N LEU A 93 -23.91 35.45 -12.31
CA LEU A 93 -22.90 35.57 -11.25
C LEU A 93 -22.69 34.23 -10.52
N LEU A 94 -23.77 33.48 -10.28
CA LEU A 94 -23.73 32.16 -9.67
C LEU A 94 -22.98 31.15 -10.55
N LEU A 95 -23.22 31.17 -11.86
CA LEU A 95 -22.49 30.36 -12.84
C LEU A 95 -21.01 30.74 -12.88
N ALA A 96 -20.67 32.03 -12.85
CA ALA A 96 -19.29 32.51 -12.74
C ALA A 96 -18.60 31.99 -11.47
N ALA A 97 -19.32 31.99 -10.33
CA ALA A 97 -18.83 31.41 -9.09
C ALA A 97 -18.58 29.89 -9.23
N CYS A 98 -19.43 29.16 -9.96
CA CYS A 98 -19.20 27.74 -10.24
C CYS A 98 -17.92 27.47 -11.05
N PHE A 99 -17.57 28.34 -12.01
CA PHE A 99 -16.27 28.25 -12.68
C PHE A 99 -15.10 28.49 -11.72
N LEU A 100 -15.24 29.45 -10.80
CA LEU A 100 -14.25 29.67 -9.75
C LEU A 100 -14.13 28.45 -8.81
N LEU A 101 -15.23 27.77 -8.49
CA LEU A 101 -15.24 26.53 -7.72
C LEU A 101 -14.44 25.42 -8.42
N LEU A 102 -14.66 25.23 -9.73
CA LEU A 102 -13.88 24.26 -10.52
C LEU A 102 -12.38 24.60 -10.50
N PHE A 103 -12.05 25.89 -10.62
CA PHE A 103 -10.66 26.34 -10.56
C PHE A 103 -10.01 26.06 -9.20
N LEU A 104 -10.69 26.38 -8.09
CA LEU A 104 -10.22 26.11 -6.74
C LEU A 104 -10.08 24.61 -6.47
N ASN A 105 -11.05 23.79 -6.93
CA ASN A 105 -11.03 22.35 -6.81
C ASN A 105 -9.83 21.74 -7.55
N ARG A 106 -9.59 22.18 -8.80
CA ARG A 106 -8.45 21.76 -9.61
C ARG A 106 -7.11 22.08 -8.96
N LYS A 107 -7.01 23.25 -8.30
CA LYS A 107 -5.81 23.65 -7.53
C LYS A 107 -5.65 22.89 -6.20
N GLY A 108 -6.60 22.04 -5.83
CA GLY A 108 -6.56 21.27 -4.58
C GLY A 108 -6.99 22.06 -3.35
N PHE A 109 -7.58 23.25 -3.52
CA PHE A 109 -8.18 24.05 -2.43
C PHE A 109 -9.62 23.62 -2.14
N ILE A 110 -9.81 22.33 -1.91
CA ILE A 110 -11.14 21.69 -1.83
C ILE A 110 -12.00 22.26 -0.71
N ARG A 111 -11.42 22.55 0.46
CA ARG A 111 -12.16 23.16 1.57
C ARG A 111 -12.65 24.56 1.23
N SER A 112 -11.79 25.37 0.60
CA SER A 112 -12.16 26.74 0.17
C SER A 112 -13.23 26.70 -0.92
N ALA A 113 -13.12 25.76 -1.86
CA ALA A 113 -14.17 25.52 -2.85
C ALA A 113 -15.49 25.13 -2.16
N GLY A 114 -15.46 24.19 -1.21
CA GLY A 114 -16.67 23.79 -0.47
C GLY A 114 -17.31 24.94 0.31
N ILE A 115 -16.52 25.77 1.01
CA ILE A 115 -17.03 26.95 1.72
C ILE A 115 -17.65 27.94 0.72
N LEU A 116 -16.95 28.24 -0.37
CA LEU A 116 -17.47 29.13 -1.40
C LEU A 116 -18.76 28.59 -2.01
N ALA A 117 -18.87 27.28 -2.24
CA ALA A 117 -20.07 26.65 -2.79
C ALA A 117 -21.27 26.81 -1.85
N LEU A 118 -21.07 26.57 -0.55
CA LEU A 118 -22.10 26.76 0.47
C LEU A 118 -22.50 28.24 0.60
N VAL A 119 -21.54 29.16 0.64
CA VAL A 119 -21.82 30.60 0.70
C VAL A 119 -22.63 31.05 -0.52
N VAL A 120 -22.23 30.61 -1.71
CA VAL A 120 -22.90 30.92 -2.98
C VAL A 120 -24.33 30.40 -2.98
N LEU A 121 -24.55 29.19 -2.47
CA LEU A 121 -25.87 28.58 -2.38
C LEU A 121 -26.75 29.31 -1.36
N TYR A 122 -26.31 29.45 -0.11
CA TYR A 122 -27.07 30.13 0.94
C TYR A 122 -27.37 31.61 0.59
N ALA A 123 -26.37 32.34 0.09
CA ALA A 123 -26.59 33.71 -0.35
C ALA A 123 -27.55 33.76 -1.54
N GLY A 124 -27.45 32.82 -2.48
CA GLY A 124 -28.34 32.72 -3.63
C GLY A 124 -29.79 32.46 -3.23
N GLU A 125 -30.03 31.50 -2.32
CA GLU A 125 -31.36 31.19 -1.79
C GLU A 125 -31.94 32.35 -0.99
N ALA A 126 -31.18 32.91 -0.03
CA ALA A 126 -31.60 34.06 0.75
C ALA A 126 -31.92 35.26 -0.15
N ILE A 127 -31.01 35.65 -1.05
CA ILE A 127 -31.25 36.77 -2.00
C ILE A 127 -32.49 36.50 -2.84
N SER A 128 -32.66 35.28 -3.34
CA SER A 128 -33.82 34.92 -4.16
C SER A 128 -35.11 35.08 -3.38
N LEU A 129 -35.17 34.68 -2.11
CA LEU A 129 -36.38 34.76 -1.29
C LEU A 129 -36.67 36.17 -0.76
N PHE A 130 -35.63 36.96 -0.42
CA PHE A 130 -35.79 38.32 0.10
C PHE A 130 -36.04 39.37 -1.00
N ILE A 131 -35.48 39.19 -2.21
CA ILE A 131 -35.60 40.14 -3.32
C ILE A 131 -36.77 39.79 -4.25
N TYR A 132 -37.36 38.59 -4.14
CA TYR A 132 -38.47 38.21 -5.01
C TYR A 132 -39.64 39.20 -4.88
N PRO A 133 -40.11 39.81 -5.99
CA PRO A 133 -41.14 40.84 -5.94
C PRO A 133 -42.53 40.35 -5.50
N GLY A 134 -42.69 39.05 -5.21
CA GLY A 134 -43.97 38.41 -4.87
C GLY A 134 -44.29 38.23 -3.39
N ARG A 135 -43.37 38.56 -2.46
CA ARG A 135 -43.43 38.11 -1.05
C ARG A 135 -43.45 36.57 -0.94
N LEU A 136 -43.24 36.02 0.26
CA LEU A 136 -43.42 34.60 0.51
C LEU A 136 -44.90 34.25 0.26
N THR A 137 -45.14 33.33 -0.68
CA THR A 137 -46.43 32.71 -0.96
C THR A 137 -46.44 31.26 -0.46
N PRO A 138 -47.62 30.62 -0.31
CA PRO A 138 -47.69 29.20 0.01
C PRO A 138 -46.89 28.30 -0.96
N SER A 139 -46.84 28.66 -2.25
CA SER A 139 -46.04 27.91 -3.23
C SER A 139 -44.53 28.09 -3.05
N SER A 140 -44.07 29.25 -2.55
CA SER A 140 -42.64 29.44 -2.25
C SER A 140 -42.16 28.69 -1.01
N ILE A 141 -43.06 28.18 -0.16
CA ILE A 141 -42.64 27.29 0.94
C ILE A 141 -41.94 26.05 0.38
N TYR A 142 -42.39 25.50 -0.75
CA TYR A 142 -41.74 24.35 -1.38
C TYR A 142 -40.31 24.65 -1.89
N ILE A 143 -39.94 25.92 -2.06
CA ILE A 143 -38.56 26.29 -2.40
C ILE A 143 -37.65 26.07 -1.18
N LEU A 144 -38.18 26.17 0.05
CA LEU A 144 -37.41 25.86 1.26
C LEU A 144 -37.04 24.38 1.34
N ASP A 145 -37.72 23.48 0.63
CA ASP A 145 -37.32 22.08 0.54
C ASP A 145 -35.98 21.91 -0.23
N PHE A 146 -35.56 22.92 -1.02
CA PHE A 146 -34.25 22.92 -1.70
C PHE A 146 -33.06 23.17 -0.80
N THR A 147 -33.27 23.56 0.46
CA THR A 147 -32.22 23.62 1.49
C THR A 147 -31.57 22.27 1.80
N ILE A 148 -32.06 21.18 1.21
CA ILE A 148 -31.40 19.86 1.19
C ILE A 148 -30.18 19.83 0.25
N ILE A 149 -30.13 20.68 -0.77
CA ILE A 149 -29.01 20.72 -1.73
C ILE A 149 -27.67 21.00 -1.02
N PRO A 150 -27.56 21.95 -0.07
CA PRO A 150 -26.40 22.09 0.81
C PRO A 150 -25.92 20.78 1.46
N ASP A 151 -26.83 19.91 1.91
CA ASP A 151 -26.49 18.63 2.56
C ASP A 151 -25.86 17.64 1.57
N LEU A 152 -26.27 17.68 0.30
CA LEU A 152 -25.65 16.88 -0.76
C LEU A 152 -24.28 17.44 -1.14
N ILE A 153 -24.18 18.77 -1.26
CA ILE A 153 -22.93 19.45 -1.64
C ILE A 153 -21.88 19.28 -0.55
N VAL A 154 -22.22 19.40 0.74
CA VAL A 154 -21.24 19.30 1.83
C VAL A 154 -20.51 17.95 1.80
N LEU A 155 -21.18 16.84 1.47
CA LEU A 155 -20.56 15.52 1.38
C LEU A 155 -19.56 15.38 0.23
N ALA A 156 -19.67 16.20 -0.81
CA ALA A 156 -18.69 16.22 -1.89
C ALA A 156 -17.35 16.87 -1.45
N PHE A 157 -17.39 17.80 -0.49
CA PHE A 157 -16.23 18.62 -0.10
C PHE A 157 -15.67 18.31 1.30
N PHE A 158 -16.52 17.87 2.22
CA PHE A 158 -16.21 17.74 3.65
C PHE A 158 -16.49 16.32 4.17
N ALA A 159 -16.24 16.10 5.46
CA ALA A 159 -16.42 14.79 6.08
C ALA A 159 -17.87 14.63 6.54
N ALA A 160 -18.33 13.40 6.76
CA ALA A 160 -19.70 13.15 7.23
C ALA A 160 -20.08 14.00 8.46
N ASN A 161 -19.14 14.26 9.37
CA ASN A 161 -19.38 15.05 10.58
C ASN A 161 -19.77 16.51 10.33
N SER A 162 -19.36 17.13 9.21
CA SER A 162 -19.77 18.52 8.92
C SER A 162 -21.23 18.63 8.53
N LEU A 163 -21.87 17.51 8.16
CA LEU A 163 -23.29 17.50 7.79
C LEU A 163 -24.19 17.93 8.94
N LEU A 164 -23.83 17.63 10.20
CA LEU A 164 -24.57 18.11 11.38
C LEU A 164 -24.56 19.64 11.50
N LEU A 165 -23.42 20.28 11.17
CA LEU A 165 -23.31 21.73 11.18
C LEU A 165 -24.16 22.35 10.06
N ILE A 166 -24.11 21.78 8.85
CA ILE A 166 -24.90 22.24 7.71
C ILE A 166 -26.40 22.06 7.96
N PHE A 167 -26.82 20.92 8.51
CA PHE A 167 -28.19 20.71 8.96
C PHE A 167 -28.65 21.81 9.93
N GLY A 168 -27.83 22.14 10.93
CA GLY A 168 -28.13 23.23 11.86
C GLY A 168 -28.25 24.59 11.17
N LEU A 169 -27.41 24.87 10.18
CA LEU A 169 -27.50 26.08 9.36
C LEU A 169 -28.78 26.10 8.49
N ASN A 170 -29.18 24.97 7.89
CA ASN A 170 -30.40 24.86 7.10
C ASN A 170 -31.65 25.10 7.96
N VAL A 171 -31.70 24.53 9.17
CA VAL A 171 -32.79 24.76 10.12
C VAL A 171 -32.86 26.24 10.51
N LEU A 172 -31.70 26.84 10.80
CA LEU A 172 -31.62 28.26 11.15
C LEU A 172 -32.04 29.16 9.98
N GLU A 173 -31.62 28.85 8.76
CA GLU A 173 -31.98 29.60 7.57
C GLU A 173 -33.48 29.55 7.29
N VAL A 174 -34.10 28.36 7.31
CA VAL A 174 -35.55 28.21 7.14
C VAL A 174 -36.29 29.04 8.18
N TRP A 175 -35.85 28.99 9.45
CA TRP A 175 -36.40 29.83 10.50
C TRP A 175 -36.26 31.33 10.18
N LEU A 176 -35.07 31.78 9.79
CA LEU A 176 -34.81 33.19 9.44
C LEU A 176 -35.67 33.65 8.26
N VAL A 177 -35.80 32.85 7.21
CA VAL A 177 -36.61 33.19 6.04
C VAL A 177 -38.08 33.28 6.42
N VAL A 178 -38.64 32.28 7.09
CA VAL A 178 -40.07 32.24 7.44
C VAL A 178 -40.45 33.31 8.49
N VAL A 179 -39.50 33.81 9.28
CA VAL A 179 -39.77 34.86 10.28
C VAL A 179 -39.57 36.25 9.70
N TYR A 180 -38.48 36.47 8.94
CA TYR A 180 -38.05 37.82 8.55
C TYR A 180 -38.31 38.17 7.09
N ALA A 181 -38.56 37.20 6.20
CA ALA A 181 -38.87 37.53 4.82
C ALA A 181 -40.23 38.26 4.71
N PRO A 182 -40.45 39.11 3.69
CA PRO A 182 -41.75 39.70 3.47
C PRO A 182 -42.79 38.61 3.15
N HIS A 183 -43.88 38.52 3.91
CA HIS A 183 -44.94 37.52 3.72
C HIS A 183 -46.19 38.09 3.06
N ASN A 184 -46.91 37.27 2.29
CA ASN A 184 -48.27 37.60 1.87
C ASN A 184 -49.30 37.37 3.00
N PHE A 185 -50.54 37.81 2.78
CA PHE A 185 -51.61 37.67 3.79
C PHE A 185 -51.89 36.21 4.14
N ALA A 186 -51.84 35.30 3.16
CA ALA A 186 -52.08 33.87 3.37
C ALA A 186 -51.06 33.24 4.31
N ILE A 187 -49.75 33.49 4.11
CA ILE A 187 -48.70 33.01 5.01
C ILE A 187 -48.85 33.62 6.39
N THR A 188 -49.16 34.91 6.48
CA THR A 188 -49.38 35.58 7.76
C THR A 188 -50.49 34.90 8.55
N GLN A 189 -51.60 34.53 7.89
CA GLN A 189 -52.72 33.82 8.52
C GLN A 189 -52.32 32.41 8.98
N ILE A 190 -51.53 31.67 8.19
CA ILE A 190 -51.04 30.34 8.57
C ILE A 190 -50.08 30.45 9.76
N LEU A 191 -49.17 31.42 9.74
CA LEU A 191 -48.19 31.62 10.83
C LEU A 191 -48.88 31.97 12.17
N HIS A 192 -50.02 32.65 12.14
CA HIS A 192 -50.82 32.93 13.34
C HIS A 192 -51.64 31.74 13.83
N ARG A 193 -52.16 30.90 12.92
CA ARG A 193 -53.06 29.79 13.28
C ARG A 193 -52.31 28.48 13.57
N ALA A 194 -51.30 28.18 12.79
CA ALA A 194 -50.59 26.90 12.79
C ALA A 194 -49.13 27.08 12.32
N PRO A 195 -48.30 27.84 13.05
CA PRO A 195 -46.91 28.07 12.65
C PRO A 195 -46.10 26.77 12.52
N LEU A 196 -46.42 25.77 13.35
CA LEU A 196 -45.75 24.48 13.34
C LEU A 196 -45.96 23.70 12.04
N GLU A 197 -47.06 23.89 11.31
CA GLU A 197 -47.31 23.14 10.06
C GLU A 197 -46.31 23.49 8.96
N ILE A 198 -45.91 24.77 8.85
CA ILE A 198 -44.91 25.22 7.86
C ILE A 198 -43.54 24.61 8.18
N PHE A 199 -43.13 24.69 9.45
CA PHE A 199 -41.80 24.22 9.87
C PHE A 199 -41.69 22.70 9.86
N LEU A 200 -42.73 22.00 10.29
CA LEU A 200 -42.67 20.56 10.51
C LEU A 200 -42.42 19.79 9.22
N HIS A 201 -43.05 20.16 8.10
CA HIS A 201 -42.79 19.53 6.80
C HIS A 201 -41.31 19.69 6.37
N VAL A 202 -40.79 20.91 6.38
CA VAL A 202 -39.42 21.21 5.94
C VAL A 202 -38.39 20.56 6.87
N TYR A 203 -38.59 20.64 8.20
CA TYR A 203 -37.65 20.07 9.17
C TYR A 203 -37.65 18.54 9.19
N ILE A 204 -38.81 17.89 9.01
CA ILE A 204 -38.85 16.42 8.90
C ILE A 204 -38.08 15.98 7.67
N LEU A 205 -38.28 16.65 6.53
CA LEU A 205 -37.60 16.31 5.28
C LEU A 205 -36.08 16.54 5.38
N GLN A 206 -35.65 17.66 5.96
CA GLN A 206 -34.23 17.94 6.22
C GLN A 206 -33.62 16.91 7.19
N LEU A 207 -34.29 16.63 8.32
CA LEU A 207 -33.78 15.69 9.32
C LEU A 207 -33.62 14.30 8.74
N PHE A 208 -34.63 13.82 8.00
CA PHE A 208 -34.60 12.50 7.40
C PHE A 208 -33.49 12.41 6.35
N THR A 209 -33.39 13.40 5.46
CA THR A 209 -32.34 13.45 4.44
C THR A 209 -30.96 13.49 5.07
N ALA A 210 -30.76 14.38 6.05
CA ALA A 210 -29.51 14.52 6.77
C ALA A 210 -29.08 13.22 7.48
N LEU A 211 -30.03 12.52 8.13
CA LEU A 211 -29.76 11.24 8.79
C LEU A 211 -29.35 10.15 7.80
N VAL A 212 -30.08 10.01 6.69
CA VAL A 212 -29.78 9.01 5.65
C VAL A 212 -28.42 9.30 5.02
N LEU A 213 -28.16 10.56 4.66
CA LEU A 213 -26.89 10.99 4.09
C LEU A 213 -25.72 10.79 5.07
N TYR A 214 -25.92 11.09 6.35
CA TYR A 214 -24.91 10.87 7.39
C TYR A 214 -24.54 9.39 7.52
N ILE A 215 -25.55 8.51 7.65
CA ILE A 215 -25.33 7.06 7.76
C ILE A 215 -24.62 6.53 6.51
N TRP A 216 -25.07 6.94 5.32
CA TRP A 216 -24.48 6.52 4.05
C TRP A 216 -23.02 7.00 3.91
N ALA A 217 -22.75 8.27 4.18
CA ALA A 217 -21.42 8.84 4.11
C ALA A 217 -20.48 8.17 5.11
N ARG A 218 -20.94 7.97 6.35
CA ARG A 218 -20.15 7.33 7.41
C ARG A 218 -19.85 5.87 7.10
N SER A 219 -20.83 5.13 6.57
CA SER A 219 -20.65 3.75 6.13
C SER A 219 -19.61 3.67 5.02
N THR A 220 -19.70 4.55 4.03
CA THR A 220 -18.76 4.63 2.89
C THR A 220 -17.35 4.98 3.35
N GLU A 221 -17.19 5.97 4.24
CA GLU A 221 -15.89 6.31 4.86
C GLU A 221 -15.28 5.10 5.60
N ASN A 222 -16.09 4.35 6.35
CA ASN A 222 -15.62 3.17 7.11
C ASN A 222 -15.25 2.00 6.19
N VAL A 223 -15.99 1.76 5.10
CA VAL A 223 -15.64 0.73 4.11
C VAL A 223 -14.32 1.08 3.44
N LEU A 224 -14.13 2.34 3.06
CA LEU A 224 -12.91 2.80 2.40
C LEU A 224 -11.71 2.77 3.34
N ALA A 225 -11.87 3.17 4.60
CA ALA A 225 -10.80 3.04 5.60
C ALA A 225 -10.38 1.57 5.82
N ARG A 226 -11.33 0.63 5.79
CA ARG A 226 -11.03 -0.80 5.88
C ARG A 226 -10.33 -1.35 4.65
N ALA A 227 -10.71 -0.90 3.45
CA ALA A 227 -10.07 -1.31 2.21
C ALA A 227 -8.61 -0.85 2.17
N ASP A 228 -8.34 0.41 2.50
CA ASP A 228 -6.97 0.94 2.57
C ASP A 228 -6.12 0.18 3.61
N TRP A 229 -6.69 -0.15 4.78
CA TRP A 229 -5.96 -0.93 5.78
C TRP A 229 -5.66 -2.36 5.29
N ALA A 230 -6.57 -2.99 4.55
CA ALA A 230 -6.33 -4.30 3.95
C ALA A 230 -5.22 -4.23 2.89
N GLU A 231 -5.16 -3.17 2.07
CA GLU A 231 -4.07 -2.97 1.11
C GLU A 231 -2.71 -2.83 1.81
N ASP A 232 -2.64 -2.07 2.90
CA ASP A 232 -1.42 -1.91 3.69
C ASP A 232 -0.96 -3.24 4.32
N ILE A 233 -1.91 -4.06 4.80
CA ILE A 233 -1.61 -5.41 5.33
C ILE A 233 -1.06 -6.32 4.22
N ILE A 234 -1.70 -6.36 3.05
CA ILE A 234 -1.23 -7.19 1.93
C ILE A 234 0.16 -6.75 1.48
N ALA A 235 0.41 -5.44 1.41
CA ALA A 235 1.73 -4.91 1.08
C ALA A 235 2.79 -5.24 2.15
N PHE A 236 2.40 -5.35 3.41
CA PHE A 236 3.28 -5.80 4.49
C PHE A 236 3.56 -7.30 4.41
N GLU A 237 2.52 -8.13 4.28
CA GLU A 237 2.64 -9.59 4.14
C GLU A 237 3.51 -9.99 2.96
N ARG A 238 3.38 -9.28 1.82
CA ARG A 238 4.23 -9.51 0.65
C ARG A 238 5.71 -9.26 0.95
N ARG A 239 6.02 -8.15 1.62
CA ARG A 239 7.41 -7.82 2.02
C ARG A 239 7.96 -8.83 3.03
N GLU A 240 7.12 -9.32 3.93
CA GLU A 240 7.54 -10.33 4.92
C GLU A 240 7.77 -11.69 4.26
N LYS A 241 6.91 -12.09 3.31
CA LYS A 241 7.09 -13.32 2.54
C LYS A 241 8.39 -13.29 1.73
N GLU A 242 8.67 -12.18 1.03
CA GLU A 242 9.92 -11.99 0.30
C GLU A 242 11.15 -12.13 1.21
N ARG A 243 11.10 -11.55 2.43
CA ARG A 243 12.18 -11.71 3.42
C ARG A 243 12.34 -13.16 3.87
N ARG A 244 11.25 -13.86 4.17
CA ARG A 244 11.31 -15.28 4.59
C ARG A 244 11.86 -16.16 3.49
N GLU A 245 11.52 -15.90 2.23
CA GLU A 245 12.06 -16.64 1.08
C GLU A 245 13.58 -16.44 0.96
N LEU A 246 14.06 -15.20 1.12
CA LEU A 246 15.50 -14.91 1.14
C LEU A 246 16.21 -15.60 2.31
N GLU A 247 15.63 -15.59 3.51
CA GLU A 247 16.19 -16.29 4.67
C GLU A 247 16.22 -17.80 4.49
N LEU A 248 15.17 -18.39 3.89
CA LEU A 248 15.13 -19.82 3.58
C LEU A 248 16.18 -20.20 2.54
N GLU A 249 16.36 -19.36 1.52
CA GLU A 249 17.38 -19.57 0.50
C GLU A 249 18.79 -19.51 1.10
N GLN A 250 19.05 -18.53 1.96
CA GLN A 250 20.32 -18.43 2.70
C GLN A 250 20.56 -19.66 3.60
N LYS A 251 19.52 -20.15 4.30
CA LYS A 251 19.63 -21.37 5.11
C LYS A 251 19.94 -22.60 4.25
N ARG A 252 19.27 -22.77 3.12
CA ARG A 252 19.54 -23.88 2.18
C ARG A 252 20.95 -23.85 1.64
N GLN A 253 21.46 -22.66 1.30
CA GLN A 253 22.85 -22.51 0.87
C GLN A 253 23.82 -22.90 2.00
N LEU A 254 23.61 -22.39 3.21
CA LEU A 254 24.40 -22.75 4.39
C LEU A 254 24.39 -24.27 4.63
N ASP A 255 23.22 -24.92 4.64
CA ASP A 255 23.09 -26.36 4.87
C ASP A 255 23.82 -27.17 3.79
N THR A 256 23.70 -26.77 2.52
CA THR A 256 24.41 -27.39 1.40
C THR A 256 25.92 -27.27 1.59
N GLY A 257 26.41 -26.08 1.98
CA GLY A 257 27.82 -25.87 2.23
C GLY A 257 28.36 -26.66 3.44
N ILE A 258 27.57 -26.81 4.51
CA ILE A 258 27.91 -27.66 5.65
C ILE A 258 28.03 -29.12 5.22
N GLN A 259 27.08 -29.62 4.43
CA GLN A 259 27.11 -31.00 3.94
C GLN A 259 28.36 -31.27 3.07
N GLN A 260 28.71 -30.34 2.19
CA GLN A 260 29.93 -30.44 1.37
C GLN A 260 31.21 -30.45 2.21
N ILE A 261 31.31 -29.58 3.22
CA ILE A 261 32.43 -29.57 4.18
C ILE A 261 32.50 -30.90 4.94
N LEU A 262 31.37 -31.39 5.45
CA LEU A 262 31.28 -32.63 6.20
C LEU A 262 31.70 -33.85 5.34
N GLN A 263 31.19 -33.95 4.12
CA GLN A 263 31.55 -35.02 3.18
C GLN A 263 33.05 -35.01 2.86
N THR A 264 33.62 -33.82 2.63
CA THR A 264 35.07 -33.69 2.40
C THR A 264 35.86 -34.12 3.63
N HIS A 265 35.41 -33.74 4.84
CA HIS A 265 36.06 -34.12 6.08
C HIS A 265 36.04 -35.65 6.29
N ILE A 266 34.92 -36.31 5.99
CA ILE A 266 34.80 -37.78 6.05
C ILE A 266 35.74 -38.44 5.03
N ALA A 267 35.82 -37.95 3.80
CA ALA A 267 36.72 -38.49 2.77
C ALA A 267 38.20 -38.41 3.22
N VAL A 268 38.59 -37.26 3.78
CA VAL A 268 39.94 -37.04 4.33
C VAL A 268 40.22 -37.98 5.51
N ALA A 269 39.25 -38.16 6.41
CA ALA A 269 39.37 -39.08 7.54
C ALA A 269 39.54 -40.56 7.09
N ASN A 270 38.95 -40.92 5.94
CA ASN A 270 39.12 -42.23 5.31
C ASN A 270 40.42 -42.37 4.50
N GLY A 271 41.32 -41.39 4.56
CA GLY A 271 42.63 -41.42 3.90
C GLY A 271 42.68 -40.79 2.51
N ASP A 272 41.56 -40.29 1.98
CA ASP A 272 41.56 -39.53 0.72
C ASP A 272 42.00 -38.08 0.95
N LEU A 273 43.32 -37.85 0.99
CA LEU A 273 43.91 -36.52 1.14
C LEU A 273 43.82 -35.68 -0.14
N SER A 274 43.28 -36.23 -1.24
CA SER A 274 43.06 -35.50 -2.49
C SER A 274 41.73 -34.74 -2.52
N ALA A 275 40.77 -35.13 -1.66
CA ALA A 275 39.48 -34.46 -1.53
C ALA A 275 39.63 -32.96 -1.19
N ARG A 276 38.79 -32.13 -1.79
CA ARG A 276 38.73 -30.68 -1.57
C ARG A 276 37.29 -30.24 -1.44
N VAL A 277 37.04 -29.25 -0.59
CA VAL A 277 35.70 -28.66 -0.43
C VAL A 277 35.39 -27.78 -1.64
N PRO A 278 34.35 -28.08 -2.44
CA PRO A 278 34.02 -27.33 -3.65
C PRO A 278 33.10 -26.13 -3.37
N LEU A 279 33.54 -25.20 -2.50
CA LEU A 279 32.78 -23.99 -2.17
C LEU A 279 33.29 -22.75 -2.93
N HIS A 280 32.37 -22.00 -3.55
CA HIS A 280 32.67 -20.78 -4.32
C HIS A 280 32.89 -19.55 -3.41
N GLN A 281 33.66 -18.55 -3.89
CA GLN A 281 33.99 -17.32 -3.13
C GLN A 281 32.77 -16.53 -2.61
N GLY A 282 31.62 -16.66 -3.28
CA GLY A 282 30.37 -16.02 -2.83
C GLY A 282 29.65 -16.73 -1.69
N HIS A 283 30.10 -17.91 -1.27
CA HIS A 283 29.42 -18.68 -0.22
C HIS A 283 29.80 -18.20 1.18
N ALA A 284 28.84 -18.10 2.11
CA ALA A 284 29.09 -17.63 3.48
C ALA A 284 30.15 -18.48 4.23
N LEU A 285 30.22 -19.79 3.94
CA LEU A 285 31.19 -20.73 4.53
C LEU A 285 32.50 -20.84 3.76
N TRP A 286 32.75 -19.99 2.75
CA TRP A 286 33.96 -20.06 1.94
C TRP A 286 35.23 -20.01 2.79
N GLN A 287 35.27 -19.16 3.81
CA GLN A 287 36.48 -19.00 4.65
C GLN A 287 36.82 -20.29 5.40
N ILE A 288 35.81 -21.01 5.85
CA ILE A 288 35.95 -22.30 6.51
C ILE A 288 36.45 -23.35 5.50
N ALA A 289 35.89 -23.36 4.29
CA ALA A 289 36.29 -24.26 3.21
C ALA A 289 37.77 -24.10 2.86
N VAL A 290 38.25 -22.86 2.76
CA VAL A 290 39.66 -22.57 2.45
C VAL A 290 40.59 -22.91 3.58
N ALA A 291 40.22 -22.60 4.83
CA ALA A 291 40.99 -23.04 5.99
C ALA A 291 41.13 -24.58 6.02
N LEU A 292 40.04 -25.31 5.75
CA LEU A 292 40.05 -26.78 5.69
C LEU A 292 40.92 -27.30 4.53
N ASN A 293 40.77 -26.76 3.32
CA ASN A 293 41.58 -27.16 2.16
C ASN A 293 43.09 -26.92 2.37
N ASN A 294 43.44 -25.83 3.07
CA ASN A 294 44.82 -25.56 3.47
C ASN A 294 45.34 -26.59 4.48
N LEU A 295 44.51 -26.97 5.46
CA LEU A 295 44.86 -28.01 6.43
C LEU A 295 45.06 -29.38 5.76
N ILE A 296 44.16 -29.76 4.85
CA ILE A 296 44.27 -31.01 4.07
C ILE A 296 45.55 -30.99 3.24
N SER A 297 45.87 -29.87 2.58
CA SER A 297 47.11 -29.73 1.79
C SER A 297 48.37 -29.89 2.65
N ARG A 298 48.36 -29.37 3.89
CA ARG A 298 49.44 -29.58 4.85
C ARG A 298 49.55 -31.05 5.26
N LEU A 299 48.44 -31.72 5.59
CA LEU A 299 48.42 -33.15 5.93
C LEU A 299 48.94 -34.02 4.78
N GLN A 300 48.49 -33.74 3.55
CA GLN A 300 48.96 -34.42 2.34
C GLN A 300 50.47 -34.30 2.17
N SER A 301 51.03 -33.10 2.37
CA SER A 301 52.48 -32.88 2.31
C SER A 301 53.26 -33.64 3.40
N LEU A 302 52.69 -33.79 4.59
CA LEU A 302 53.30 -34.56 5.68
C LEU A 302 53.27 -36.07 5.40
N SER A 303 52.14 -36.59 4.93
CA SER A 303 51.99 -38.00 4.55
C SER A 303 52.94 -38.41 3.43
N LEU A 304 53.08 -37.56 2.39
CA LEU A 304 54.06 -37.75 1.30
C LEU A 304 55.49 -37.81 1.83
N ARG A 305 55.88 -36.85 2.69
CA ARG A 305 57.22 -36.85 3.32
C ARG A 305 57.46 -38.11 4.14
N GLU A 306 56.47 -38.56 4.90
CA GLU A 306 56.58 -39.79 5.68
C GLU A 306 56.77 -41.02 4.78
N HIS A 307 56.02 -41.12 3.67
CA HIS A 307 56.19 -42.19 2.70
C HIS A 307 57.56 -42.18 2.04
N GLU A 308 58.06 -41.01 1.62
CA GLU A 308 59.42 -40.87 1.11
C GLU A 308 60.45 -41.30 2.15
N LEU A 309 60.25 -40.95 3.42
CA LEU A 309 61.14 -41.31 4.52
C LEU A 309 61.13 -42.82 4.78
N ARG A 310 59.96 -43.45 4.78
CA ARG A 310 59.81 -44.92 4.86
C ARG A 310 60.47 -45.62 3.67
N GLN A 311 60.32 -45.10 2.46
CA GLN A 311 60.99 -45.66 1.28
C GLN A 311 62.52 -45.53 1.36
N LYS A 312 63.03 -44.39 1.86
CA LYS A 312 64.47 -44.21 2.10
C LYS A 312 64.97 -45.19 3.15
N MET A 313 64.26 -45.34 4.27
CA MET A 313 64.60 -46.32 5.31
C MET A 313 64.61 -47.75 4.75
N HIS A 314 63.59 -48.16 3.98
CA HIS A 314 63.59 -49.49 3.34
C HIS A 314 64.78 -49.69 2.41
N LYS A 315 65.13 -48.70 1.58
CA LYS A 315 66.31 -48.78 0.71
C LYS A 315 67.61 -48.82 1.51
N GLU A 316 67.69 -48.12 2.62
CA GLU A 316 68.86 -48.15 3.51
C GLU A 316 69.00 -49.49 4.22
N ASP A 317 67.90 -50.05 4.71
CA ASP A 317 67.84 -51.40 5.26
C ASP A 317 68.26 -52.43 4.21
N GLU A 318 67.68 -52.42 3.01
CA GLU A 318 68.09 -53.32 1.91
C GLU A 318 69.57 -53.17 1.57
N ARG A 319 70.11 -51.94 1.57
CA ARG A 319 71.54 -51.68 1.38
C ARG A 319 72.38 -52.20 2.55
N ALA A 320 71.87 -52.17 3.78
CA ALA A 320 72.53 -52.74 4.95
C ALA A 320 72.52 -54.27 4.88
N THR A 321 71.38 -54.90 4.57
CA THR A 321 71.24 -56.35 4.42
C THR A 321 72.09 -56.89 3.27
N ASN A 322 72.08 -56.22 2.11
CA ASN A 322 72.96 -56.58 0.98
C ASN A 322 74.44 -56.41 1.33
N ARG A 323 74.81 -55.39 2.11
CA ARG A 323 76.19 -55.28 2.63
C ARG A 323 76.51 -56.46 3.54
N TYR A 324 75.64 -56.82 4.47
CA TYR A 324 75.80 -57.99 5.34
C TYR A 324 75.98 -59.28 4.54
N HIS A 325 75.11 -59.59 3.58
CA HIS A 325 75.25 -60.77 2.73
C HIS A 325 76.51 -60.76 1.86
N LYS A 326 76.93 -59.58 1.36
CA LYS A 326 78.21 -59.45 0.64
C LYS A 326 79.40 -59.76 1.55
N TYR A 327 79.39 -59.30 2.81
CA TYR A 327 80.41 -59.68 3.79
C TYR A 327 80.41 -61.20 4.05
N GLU A 328 79.24 -61.81 4.17
CA GLU A 328 79.08 -63.25 4.42
C GLU A 328 79.55 -64.11 3.23
N GLY A 329 79.32 -63.66 1.99
CA GLY A 329 79.75 -64.35 0.77
C GLY A 329 81.24 -64.18 0.41
N THR A 330 81.92 -63.16 0.94
CA THR A 330 83.35 -62.91 0.62
C THR A 330 84.31 -63.34 1.74
N GLN A 331 83.85 -63.57 2.97
CA GLN A 331 84.69 -64.06 4.06
C GLN A 331 83.91 -64.95 5.04
N GLY A 332 84.21 -66.25 5.04
CA GLY A 332 83.84 -67.18 6.12
C GLY A 332 84.61 -66.92 7.43
N ARG A 333 84.56 -65.69 7.96
CA ARG A 333 85.07 -65.36 9.30
C ARG A 333 84.28 -64.21 9.92
N ILE A 334 83.61 -64.53 11.02
CA ILE A 334 82.86 -63.62 11.88
C ILE A 334 83.78 -62.49 12.39
N PRO A 335 83.46 -61.20 12.19
CA PRO A 335 84.16 -60.11 12.83
C PRO A 335 83.88 -60.13 14.33
N ARG A 336 84.93 -60.20 15.16
CA ARG A 336 84.82 -60.02 16.61
C ARG A 336 84.32 -58.60 16.89
N LEU A 337 83.15 -58.48 17.52
CA LEU A 337 82.64 -57.22 18.03
C LEU A 337 83.65 -56.59 19.02
N PRO A 338 83.93 -55.28 18.91
CA PRO A 338 84.71 -54.57 19.92
C PRO A 338 83.94 -54.55 21.23
N LYS A 339 84.64 -54.93 22.30
CA LYS A 339 84.18 -54.92 23.69
C LYS A 339 83.75 -53.48 24.04
N VAL A 340 82.46 -53.30 24.32
CA VAL A 340 81.93 -52.03 24.81
C VAL A 340 82.35 -51.90 26.27
N ASP A 341 83.44 -51.18 26.52
CA ASP A 341 83.83 -50.78 27.87
C ASP A 341 82.88 -49.67 28.32
N GLY A 342 82.23 -49.91 29.47
CA GLY A 342 81.36 -48.94 30.11
C GLY A 342 82.15 -47.77 30.68
N THR A 343 81.68 -46.55 30.41
CA THR A 343 81.96 -45.36 31.21
C THR A 343 80.83 -44.34 31.04
N THR A 344 79.95 -44.32 32.04
CA THR A 344 79.44 -43.14 32.77
C THR A 344 79.52 -41.76 32.11
N LYS A 345 78.38 -41.04 32.11
CA LYS A 345 78.27 -39.75 32.83
C LYS A 345 76.82 -39.37 33.11
N GLN A 346 76.54 -39.16 34.39
CA GLN A 346 75.40 -38.42 34.94
C GLN A 346 75.52 -36.95 34.55
N THR A 347 74.40 -36.35 34.16
CA THR A 347 73.86 -35.07 34.69
C THR A 347 72.40 -34.96 34.30
#